data_AF-A0A0K8VCH6-F1
#
_entry.id   AF-A0A0K8VCH6-F1
#
_cell.length_a   1.000
_cell.length_b   1.000
_cell.length_c   1.000
_cell.angle_alpha   90.00
_cell.angle_beta   90.00
_cell.angle_gamma   90.00
#
_symmetry.space_group_name_H-M   'P 1'
#
loop_
_entity.id
_entity.type
_entity.pdbx_description
1 polymer ?
#
loop_
_entity_poly.entity_id
_entity_poly.type
_entity_poly.pdbx_seq_one_letter_code
_entity_poly.pdbx_strand_id
1 'polypeptide(L)'
;MKPNRKDPIAPVCPKKTSTIGTITAAAVAVDAPNDELRNLRENVTFIGWMGIIASTTLLLCTGLTMQWHHDVVRYLLLVLRRSAEMERSCAMLRRVLLTVSVSAYLLSAINVLMNMFLLTGVAKLNHKLMLPWLLFHGFIFGLFAHIALYIAVSSLLIDLRIFVLLLASFSMIIMIFYKITYEVFNLCKTLRRNRLTNEQNLINEENNKQSYLILQSEA
;
A
#
# COMPACT_ATOMS: atom_id res chain seq x y z
N MET A 1 -72.07 -46.54 7.53
CA MET A 1 -72.17 -45.30 6.72
C MET A 1 -71.17 -45.40 5.57
N LYS A 2 -71.62 -45.11 4.34
CA LYS A 2 -70.83 -45.07 3.08
C LYS A 2 -69.79 -43.90 3.13
N PRO A 3 -68.82 -43.86 2.20
CA PRO A 3 -67.42 -43.57 2.47
C PRO A 3 -66.98 -42.20 1.92
N ASN A 4 -65.73 -41.82 2.15
CA ASN A 4 -65.04 -41.01 1.15
C ASN A 4 -63.67 -41.61 0.82
N ARG A 5 -63.46 -41.71 -0.47
CA ARG A 5 -62.51 -42.51 -1.24
C ARG A 5 -61.65 -41.50 -1.97
N LYS A 6 -60.34 -41.69 -1.98
CA LYS A 6 -59.46 -41.65 -3.17
C LYS A 6 -58.00 -41.50 -2.76
N ASP A 7 -57.33 -42.64 -2.60
CA ASP A 7 -56.04 -42.85 -3.30
C ASP A 7 -56.40 -43.22 -4.76
N PRO A 8 -55.52 -43.16 -5.79
CA PRO A 8 -54.08 -43.44 -5.69
C PRO A 8 -53.18 -42.72 -6.75
N ILE A 9 -51.92 -43.15 -6.79
CA ILE A 9 -51.06 -43.40 -7.98
C ILE A 9 -49.70 -42.72 -7.85
N ALA A 10 -48.74 -43.48 -7.31
CA ALA A 10 -47.36 -43.42 -7.81
C ALA A 10 -47.31 -44.16 -9.15
N PRO A 11 -46.47 -43.70 -10.09
CA PRO A 11 -45.73 -44.68 -10.86
C PRO A 11 -44.26 -44.31 -11.07
N VAL A 12 -43.44 -45.33 -10.83
CA VAL A 12 -42.32 -45.73 -11.69
C VAL A 12 -41.05 -44.87 -11.62
N CYS A 13 -40.13 -45.40 -10.84
CA CYS A 13 -38.71 -45.30 -11.08
C CYS A 13 -38.33 -46.20 -12.27
N PRO A 14 -37.69 -45.71 -13.35
CA PRO A 14 -36.85 -46.53 -14.19
C PRO A 14 -35.37 -46.35 -13.80
N LYS A 15 -34.75 -47.47 -13.46
CA LYS A 15 -33.31 -47.63 -13.29
C LYS A 15 -32.57 -47.36 -14.61
N LYS A 16 -31.54 -46.50 -14.53
CA LYS A 16 -30.18 -46.68 -15.07
C LYS A 16 -29.95 -46.48 -16.58
N THR A 17 -29.38 -45.33 -16.94
CA THR A 17 -28.24 -45.28 -17.89
C THR A 17 -27.29 -44.15 -17.51
N SER A 18 -26.01 -44.50 -17.37
CA SER A 18 -24.88 -43.61 -17.16
C SER A 18 -24.65 -42.76 -18.40
N THR A 19 -24.62 -41.43 -18.26
CA THR A 19 -23.84 -40.57 -19.16
C THR A 19 -23.11 -39.53 -18.33
N ILE A 20 -21.79 -39.67 -18.34
CA ILE A 20 -20.77 -38.77 -17.86
C ILE A 20 -21.04 -37.34 -18.37
N GLY A 21 -21.00 -36.37 -17.46
CA GLY A 21 -21.21 -34.96 -17.75
C GLY A 21 -20.46 -34.07 -16.77
N THR A 22 -19.19 -34.39 -16.53
CA THR A 22 -18.23 -33.63 -15.74
C THR A 22 -17.85 -32.32 -16.43
N ILE A 23 -18.73 -31.33 -16.55
CA ILE A 23 -18.28 -29.99 -16.96
C ILE A 23 -19.29 -28.95 -16.45
N THR A 24 -18.89 -28.16 -15.45
CA THR A 24 -19.34 -26.77 -15.12
C THR A 24 -19.05 -26.36 -13.66
N ALA A 25 -18.17 -27.05 -12.93
CA ALA A 25 -17.63 -26.54 -11.66
C ALA A 25 -16.20 -25.98 -11.76
N ALA A 26 -15.53 -26.11 -12.92
CA ALA A 26 -14.14 -25.68 -13.10
C ALA A 26 -13.99 -24.26 -13.71
N ALA A 27 -15.06 -23.65 -14.22
CA ALA A 27 -14.98 -22.33 -14.87
C ALA A 27 -15.08 -21.14 -13.89
N VAL A 28 -15.50 -21.36 -12.64
CA VAL A 28 -15.65 -20.27 -11.64
C VAL A 28 -14.40 -20.09 -10.78
N ALA A 29 -13.44 -21.02 -10.83
CA ALA A 29 -12.24 -20.99 -9.99
C ALA A 29 -10.99 -20.40 -10.68
N VAL A 30 -11.06 -20.02 -11.97
CA VAL A 30 -9.89 -19.53 -12.73
C VAL A 30 -9.84 -18.00 -12.86
N ASP A 31 -10.97 -17.28 -12.72
CA ASP A 31 -11.01 -15.82 -12.88
C ASP A 31 -10.81 -15.01 -11.57
N ALA A 32 -11.13 -15.59 -10.42
CA ALA A 32 -11.00 -14.93 -9.11
C ALA A 32 -9.58 -14.39 -8.77
N PRO A 33 -8.46 -15.10 -9.05
CA PRO A 33 -7.13 -14.58 -8.71
C PRO A 33 -6.68 -13.42 -9.60
N ASN A 34 -7.25 -13.26 -10.79
CA ASN A 34 -6.88 -12.20 -11.72
C ASN A 34 -7.55 -10.87 -11.37
N ASP A 35 -8.80 -10.89 -10.93
CA ASP A 35 -9.53 -9.67 -10.53
C ASP A 35 -9.00 -9.06 -9.23
N GLU A 36 -8.69 -9.88 -8.24
CA GLU A 36 -8.08 -9.41 -6.98
C GLU A 36 -6.70 -8.78 -7.24
N LEU A 37 -5.88 -9.41 -8.08
CA LEU A 37 -4.57 -8.87 -8.48
C LEU A 37 -4.72 -7.54 -9.23
N ARG A 38 -5.73 -7.41 -10.10
CA ARG A 38 -5.99 -6.17 -10.84
C ARG A 38 -6.40 -5.03 -9.91
N ASN A 39 -7.30 -5.31 -8.96
CA ASN A 39 -7.72 -4.34 -7.96
C ASN A 39 -6.56 -3.88 -7.07
N LEU A 40 -5.74 -4.83 -6.56
CA LEU A 40 -4.52 -4.48 -5.81
C LEU A 40 -3.58 -3.61 -6.64
N ARG A 41 -3.42 -3.91 -7.92
CA ARG A 41 -2.57 -3.13 -8.83
C ARG A 41 -3.07 -1.71 -8.99
N GLU A 42 -4.37 -1.53 -9.18
CA GLU A 42 -5.02 -0.23 -9.32
C GLU A 42 -4.89 0.59 -8.04
N ASN A 43 -5.16 0.01 -6.88
CA ASN A 43 -5.04 0.69 -5.58
C ASN A 43 -3.59 1.11 -5.30
N VAL A 44 -2.61 0.23 -5.50
CA VAL A 44 -1.19 0.56 -5.28
C VAL A 44 -0.70 1.61 -6.30
N THR A 45 -1.21 1.58 -7.53
CA THR A 45 -0.93 2.62 -8.53
C THR A 45 -1.48 3.97 -8.08
N PHE A 46 -2.72 4.00 -7.57
CA PHE A 46 -3.32 5.20 -7.02
C PHE A 46 -2.53 5.75 -5.82
N ILE A 47 -2.11 4.88 -4.90
CA ILE A 47 -1.25 5.24 -3.76
C ILE A 47 0.05 5.89 -4.24
N GLY A 48 0.73 5.30 -5.23
CA GLY A 48 1.97 5.83 -5.78
C GLY A 48 1.81 7.21 -6.42
N TRP A 49 0.75 7.42 -7.20
CA TRP A 49 0.46 8.73 -7.81
C TRP A 49 0.10 9.80 -6.78
N MET A 50 -0.74 9.47 -5.80
CA MET A 50 -1.07 10.39 -4.71
C MET A 50 0.18 10.78 -3.91
N GLY A 51 1.07 9.82 -3.66
CA GLY A 51 2.38 10.05 -3.05
C GLY A 51 3.25 11.01 -3.86
N ILE A 52 3.31 10.84 -5.19
CA ILE A 52 4.07 11.74 -6.08
C ILE A 52 3.49 13.15 -6.05
N ILE A 53 2.17 13.33 -6.18
CA ILE A 53 1.52 14.64 -6.22
C ILE A 53 1.75 15.39 -4.89
N ALA A 54 1.54 14.71 -3.76
CA ALA A 54 1.77 15.31 -2.45
C ALA A 54 3.23 15.71 -2.25
N SER A 55 4.17 14.85 -2.67
CA SER A 55 5.60 15.10 -2.52
C SER A 55 6.10 16.19 -3.46
N THR A 56 5.67 16.23 -4.72
CA THR A 56 6.06 17.30 -5.65
C THR A 56 5.51 18.64 -5.18
N THR A 57 4.28 18.68 -4.66
CA THR A 57 3.71 19.88 -4.06
C THR A 57 4.53 20.35 -2.86
N LEU A 58 4.91 19.44 -1.95
CA LEU A 58 5.76 19.77 -0.81
C LEU A 58 7.17 20.22 -1.25
N LEU A 59 7.73 19.59 -2.29
CA LEU A 59 9.03 19.92 -2.84
C LEU A 59 9.05 21.32 -3.46
N LEU A 60 8.00 21.67 -4.21
CA LEU A 60 7.82 23.02 -4.73
C LEU A 60 7.60 24.04 -3.60
N CYS A 61 6.75 23.72 -2.63
CA CYS A 61 6.47 24.60 -1.49
C CYS A 61 7.73 24.87 -0.66
N THR A 62 8.51 23.83 -0.35
CA THR A 62 9.77 23.96 0.39
C THR A 62 10.85 24.65 -0.41
N GLY A 63 10.93 24.40 -1.73
CA GLY A 63 11.83 25.12 -2.64
C GLY A 63 11.52 26.62 -2.69
N LEU A 64 10.24 26.99 -2.81
CA LEU A 64 9.81 28.39 -2.73
C LEU A 64 10.12 28.98 -1.34
N THR A 65 9.88 28.23 -0.27
CA THR A 65 10.18 28.67 1.10
C THR A 65 11.67 28.96 1.29
N MET A 66 12.57 28.20 0.67
CA MET A 66 14.01 28.48 0.69
C MET A 66 14.36 29.76 -0.06
N GLN A 67 13.83 29.93 -1.27
CA GLN A 67 14.13 31.08 -2.12
C GLN A 67 13.64 32.38 -1.48
N TRP A 68 12.45 32.36 -0.88
CA TRP A 68 11.78 33.52 -0.28
C TRP A 68 11.88 33.53 1.25
N HIS A 69 12.86 32.84 1.84
CA HIS A 69 12.92 32.64 3.29
C HIS A 69 13.01 33.96 4.09
N HIS A 70 13.59 35.02 3.49
CA HIS A 70 13.63 36.36 4.09
C HIS A 70 12.21 36.90 4.35
N ASP A 71 11.35 36.83 3.34
CA ASP A 71 10.00 37.37 3.39
C ASP A 71 9.08 36.49 4.24
N VAL A 72 9.23 35.16 4.14
CA VAL A 72 8.46 34.21 4.97
C VAL A 72 8.70 34.46 6.46
N VAL A 73 9.96 34.65 6.88
CA VAL A 73 10.30 34.96 8.28
C VAL A 73 9.68 36.29 8.70
N ARG A 74 9.71 37.32 7.83
CA ARG A 74 9.13 38.63 8.11
C ARG A 74 7.61 38.55 8.28
N TYR A 75 6.91 37.85 7.38
CA TYR A 75 5.48 37.62 7.48
C TYR A 75 5.11 36.81 8.73
N LEU A 76 5.88 35.77 9.05
CA LEU A 76 5.63 34.94 10.24
C LEU A 76 5.73 35.77 11.53
N LEU A 77 6.74 36.65 11.64
CA LEU A 77 6.89 37.54 12.79
C LEU A 77 5.73 38.55 12.92
N LEU A 78 5.26 39.08 11.78
CA LEU A 78 4.09 39.96 11.73
C LEU A 78 2.82 39.23 12.19
N VAL A 79 2.60 37.99 11.73
CA VAL A 79 1.46 37.16 12.14
C VAL A 79 1.51 36.80 13.62
N LEU A 80 2.69 36.49 14.14
CA LEU A 80 2.88 36.20 15.57
C LEU A 80 2.76 37.44 16.47
N ARG A 81 2.54 38.64 15.91
CA ARG A 81 2.51 39.94 16.62
C ARG A 81 3.69 40.12 17.59
N ARG A 82 4.82 39.47 17.31
CA ARG A 82 6.03 39.62 18.11
C ARG A 82 6.77 40.85 17.60
N SER A 83 7.12 41.79 18.49
CA SER A 83 7.93 42.92 18.07
C SER A 83 9.24 42.40 17.46
N ALA A 84 9.64 42.97 16.32
CA ALA A 84 10.85 42.63 15.60
C ALA A 84 12.14 42.97 16.37
N GLU A 85 12.03 43.36 17.65
CA GLU A 85 13.10 43.95 18.46
C GLU A 85 14.18 42.97 18.92
N MET A 86 13.98 41.66 18.77
CA MET A 86 15.07 40.69 18.95
C MET A 86 15.61 40.22 17.59
N GLU A 87 16.55 40.98 17.01
CA GLU A 87 17.33 40.55 15.84
C GLU A 87 17.90 39.13 16.00
N ARG A 88 18.31 38.77 17.23
CA ARG A 88 18.83 37.44 17.57
C ARG A 88 17.79 36.33 17.37
N SER A 89 16.53 36.59 17.72
CA SER A 89 15.41 35.65 17.54
C SER A 89 15.03 35.51 16.06
N CYS A 90 15.08 36.62 15.29
CA CYS A 90 14.87 36.59 13.84
C CYS A 90 15.94 35.76 13.12
N ALA A 91 17.21 35.93 13.51
CA ALA A 91 18.33 35.17 12.96
C ALA A 91 18.23 33.67 13.29
N MET A 92 17.83 33.31 14.52
CA MET A 92 17.60 31.90 14.88
C MET A 92 16.41 31.30 14.11
N LEU A 93 15.28 32.00 14.06
CA LEU A 93 14.08 31.55 13.35
C LEU A 93 14.36 31.29 11.87
N ARG A 94 15.13 32.18 11.23
CA ARG A 94 15.59 32.02 9.86
C ARG A 94 16.43 30.76 9.67
N ARG A 95 17.41 30.53 10.54
CA ARG A 95 18.28 29.34 10.47
C ARG A 95 17.45 28.07 10.60
N VAL A 96 16.55 28.03 11.59
CA VAL A 96 15.64 26.90 11.80
C VAL A 96 14.76 26.68 10.57
N LEU A 97 14.13 27.73 10.05
CA LEU A 97 13.26 27.63 8.87
C LEU A 97 14.02 27.09 7.66
N LEU A 98 15.25 27.58 7.42
CA LEU A 98 16.08 27.11 6.32
C LEU A 98 16.47 25.64 6.51
N THR A 99 16.95 25.24 7.69
CA THR A 99 17.32 23.84 7.99
C THR A 99 16.12 22.90 7.84
N VAL A 100 14.96 23.27 8.38
CA VAL A 100 13.72 22.48 8.25
C VAL A 100 13.31 22.39 6.77
N SER A 101 13.33 23.50 6.04
CA SER A 101 12.99 23.52 4.62
C SER A 101 13.93 22.61 3.81
N VAL A 102 15.24 22.63 4.10
CA VAL A 102 16.24 21.79 3.41
C VAL A 102 16.00 20.32 3.69
N SER A 103 15.76 19.97 4.95
CA SER A 103 15.43 18.59 5.31
C SER A 103 14.13 18.10 4.65
N ALA A 104 13.10 18.95 4.61
CA ALA A 104 11.81 18.63 4.00
C ALA A 104 11.92 18.50 2.47
N TYR A 105 12.72 19.36 1.82
CA TYR A 105 12.99 19.27 0.38
C TYR A 105 13.69 17.96 0.01
N LEU A 106 14.76 17.60 0.73
CA LEU A 106 15.48 16.35 0.50
C LEU A 106 14.60 15.13 0.77
N LEU A 107 13.87 15.13 1.88
CA LEU A 107 12.98 14.03 2.23
C LEU A 107 11.87 13.88 1.19
N SER A 108 11.32 14.99 0.69
CA SER A 108 10.31 14.98 -0.35
C SER A 108 10.85 14.46 -1.69
N ALA A 109 12.07 14.83 -2.07
CA ALA A 109 12.73 14.31 -3.27
C ALA A 109 12.94 12.79 -3.19
N ILE A 110 13.41 12.28 -2.05
CA ILE A 110 13.52 10.85 -1.79
C ILE A 110 12.14 10.19 -1.85
N ASN A 111 11.11 10.82 -1.29
CA ASN A 111 9.74 10.30 -1.32
C ASN A 111 9.21 10.18 -2.75
N VAL A 112 9.46 11.16 -3.63
CA VAL A 112 9.14 11.05 -5.06
C VAL A 112 9.85 9.84 -5.68
N LEU A 113 11.15 9.67 -5.41
CA LEU A 113 11.92 8.54 -5.93
C LEU A 113 11.36 7.18 -5.46
N MET A 114 11.00 7.06 -4.18
CA MET A 114 10.39 5.85 -3.64
C MET A 114 9.04 5.55 -4.30
N ASN A 115 8.19 6.55 -4.50
CA ASN A 115 6.92 6.36 -5.19
C ASN A 115 7.11 6.01 -6.68
N MET A 116 8.16 6.52 -7.33
CA MET A 116 8.54 6.09 -8.68
C MET A 116 8.99 4.63 -8.73
N PHE A 117 9.75 4.16 -7.73
CA PHE A 117 10.10 2.74 -7.60
C PHE A 117 8.87 1.87 -7.40
N LEU A 118 7.90 2.32 -6.60
CA LEU A 118 6.63 1.64 -6.41
C LEU A 118 5.86 1.50 -7.73
N LEU A 119 5.65 2.60 -8.45
CA LEU A 119 4.94 2.58 -9.75
C LEU A 119 5.68 1.74 -10.79
N THR A 120 7.01 1.83 -10.84
CA THR A 120 7.83 1.01 -11.75
C THR A 120 7.75 -0.47 -11.39
N GLY A 121 7.74 -0.80 -10.09
CA GLY A 121 7.57 -2.17 -9.61
C GLY A 121 6.22 -2.75 -9.99
N VAL A 122 5.17 -1.94 -9.91
CA VAL A 122 3.83 -2.30 -10.37
C VAL A 122 3.79 -2.51 -11.89
N ALA A 123 4.32 -1.56 -12.66
CA ALA A 123 4.30 -1.61 -14.13
C ALA A 123 5.12 -2.78 -14.70
N LYS A 124 6.27 -3.08 -14.08
CA LYS A 124 7.16 -4.20 -14.49
C LYS A 124 6.84 -5.52 -13.79
N LEU A 125 5.80 -5.58 -12.96
CA LEU A 125 5.42 -6.75 -12.16
C LEU A 125 6.61 -7.30 -11.33
N ASN A 126 7.49 -6.40 -10.86
CA ASN A 126 8.72 -6.75 -10.16
C ASN A 126 8.63 -6.36 -8.68
N HIS A 127 8.39 -7.36 -7.83
CA HIS A 127 8.29 -7.21 -6.38
C HIS A 127 9.54 -6.58 -5.74
N LYS A 128 10.75 -6.77 -6.31
CA LYS A 128 11.99 -6.21 -5.74
C LYS A 128 12.02 -4.69 -5.75
N LEU A 129 11.35 -4.06 -6.72
CA LEU A 129 11.27 -2.60 -6.83
C LEU A 129 10.24 -1.98 -5.88
N MET A 130 9.35 -2.79 -5.30
CA MET A 130 8.37 -2.33 -4.31
C MET A 130 8.95 -2.31 -2.88
N LEU A 131 10.02 -3.08 -2.64
CA LEU A 131 10.66 -3.18 -1.32
C LEU A 131 11.26 -1.86 -0.81
N PRO A 132 11.97 -1.04 -1.62
CA PRO A 132 12.50 0.24 -1.15
C PRO A 132 11.42 1.16 -0.59
N TRP A 133 10.26 1.24 -1.27
CA TRP A 133 9.12 2.01 -0.79
C TRP A 133 8.61 1.50 0.56
N LEU A 134 8.46 0.18 0.71
CA LEU A 134 7.95 -0.43 1.93
C LEU A 134 8.89 -0.22 3.13
N LEU A 135 10.21 -0.37 2.92
CA LEU A 135 11.21 -0.15 3.96
C LEU A 135 11.31 1.31 4.35
N PHE A 136 11.31 2.22 3.37
CA PHE A 136 11.41 3.66 3.60
C PHE A 136 10.21 4.17 4.41
N HIS A 137 8.99 3.84 3.99
CA HIS A 137 7.78 4.27 4.70
C HIS A 137 7.62 3.58 6.05
N GLY A 138 8.01 2.30 6.17
CA GLY A 138 8.01 1.60 7.45
C GLY A 138 8.98 2.24 8.47
N PHE A 139 10.18 2.60 8.04
CA PHE A 139 11.17 3.28 8.88
C PHE A 139 10.68 4.66 9.34
N ILE A 140 10.20 5.48 8.40
CA ILE A 140 9.66 6.81 8.69
C ILE A 140 8.49 6.73 9.66
N PHE A 141 7.55 5.82 9.40
CA PHE A 141 6.41 5.61 10.27
C PHE A 141 6.84 5.16 11.67
N GLY A 142 7.80 4.25 11.79
CA GLY A 142 8.33 3.83 13.09
C GLY A 142 8.93 4.98 13.90
N LEU A 143 9.68 5.86 13.24
CA LEU A 143 10.27 7.05 13.87
C LEU A 143 9.18 8.02 14.35
N PHE A 144 8.20 8.34 13.50
CA PHE A 144 7.09 9.22 13.88
C PHE A 144 6.18 8.61 14.94
N ALA A 145 5.93 7.29 14.88
CA ALA A 145 5.16 6.57 15.89
C ALA A 145 5.86 6.61 17.25
N HIS A 146 7.18 6.49 17.29
CA HIS A 146 7.95 6.61 18.52
C HIS A 146 7.85 8.01 19.13
N ILE A 147 7.99 9.07 18.31
CA ILE A 147 7.82 10.46 18.75
C ILE A 147 6.38 10.71 19.23
N ALA A 148 5.38 10.26 18.48
CA ALA A 148 3.96 10.43 18.82
C ALA A 148 3.62 9.71 20.13
N LEU A 149 4.16 8.51 20.35
CA LEU A 149 4.00 7.78 21.61
C LEU A 149 4.62 8.54 22.77
N TYR A 150 5.83 9.08 22.61
CA TYR A 150 6.48 9.90 23.63
C TYR A 150 5.64 11.13 24.00
N ILE A 151 5.08 11.82 22.99
CA ILE A 151 4.19 12.98 23.20
C ILE A 151 2.90 12.56 23.89
N ALA A 152 2.29 11.43 23.51
CA ALA A 152 1.08 10.92 24.15
C ALA A 152 1.33 10.58 25.62
N VAL A 153 2.40 9.84 25.93
CA VAL A 153 2.76 9.51 27.31
C VAL A 153 3.06 10.76 28.13
N SER A 154 3.77 11.74 27.57
CA SER A 154 4.02 13.02 28.24
C SER A 154 2.73 13.81 28.50
N SER A 155 1.76 13.74 27.58
CA SER A 155 0.47 14.42 27.71
C SER A 155 -0.40 13.83 28.81
N LEU A 156 -0.25 12.53 29.12
CA LEU A 156 -0.94 11.87 30.22
C LEU A 156 -0.63 12.52 31.57
N LEU A 157 0.58 13.08 31.74
CA LEU A 157 0.99 13.78 32.95
C LEU A 157 0.43 15.21 33.05
N ILE A 158 -0.04 15.78 31.94
CA ILE A 158 -0.54 17.15 31.86
C ILE A 158 -2.07 17.17 31.95
N ASP A 159 -2.75 16.46 31.05
CA ASP A 159 -4.22 16.43 30.98
C ASP A 159 -4.70 15.15 30.25
N LEU A 160 -5.61 14.42 30.90
CA LEU A 160 -6.22 13.21 30.36
C LEU A 160 -7.06 13.48 29.09
N ARG A 161 -7.68 14.66 28.95
CA ARG A 161 -8.47 15.01 27.75
C ARG A 161 -7.59 15.12 26.51
N ILE A 162 -6.46 15.80 26.66
CA ILE A 162 -5.46 15.96 25.59
C ILE A 162 -4.90 14.57 25.24
N PHE A 163 -4.57 13.76 26.23
CA PHE A 163 -4.11 12.39 26.03
C PHE A 163 -5.09 11.54 25.20
N VAL A 164 -6.38 11.52 25.57
CA VAL A 164 -7.39 10.71 24.86
C VAL A 164 -7.55 11.18 23.41
N LEU A 165 -7.57 12.50 23.18
CA LEU A 165 -7.65 13.04 21.82
C LEU A 165 -6.42 12.68 20.98
N LEU A 166 -5.23 12.76 21.58
CA LEU A 166 -3.98 12.45 20.92
C LEU A 166 -3.87 10.94 20.62
N LEU A 167 -4.32 10.07 21.54
CA LEU A 167 -4.39 8.63 21.34
C LEU A 167 -5.39 8.26 20.23
N ALA A 168 -6.57 8.88 20.21
CA ALA A 168 -7.57 8.66 19.17
C ALA A 168 -7.04 9.07 17.78
N SER A 169 -6.45 10.26 17.65
CA SER A 169 -5.84 10.70 16.40
C SER A 169 -4.68 9.79 15.95
N PHE A 170 -3.84 9.35 16.89
CA PHE A 170 -2.74 8.44 16.61
C PHE A 170 -3.24 7.07 16.12
N SER A 171 -4.28 6.52 16.75
CA SER A 171 -4.89 5.24 16.32
C SER A 171 -5.45 5.32 14.90
N MET A 172 -6.10 6.42 14.54
CA MET A 172 -6.59 6.65 13.17
C MET A 172 -5.45 6.68 12.15
N ILE A 173 -4.35 7.37 12.47
CA ILE A 173 -3.15 7.41 11.61
C ILE A 173 -2.56 6.01 11.43
N ILE A 174 -2.46 5.22 12.50
CA ILE A 174 -1.98 3.83 12.43
C ILE A 174 -2.87 3.00 11.50
N MET A 175 -4.20 3.09 11.64
CA MET A 175 -5.12 2.31 10.81
C MET A 175 -5.01 2.65 9.32
N ILE A 176 -4.91 3.93 9.00
CA ILE A 176 -4.73 4.39 7.61
C ILE A 176 -3.40 3.88 7.05
N PHE A 177 -2.30 4.06 7.80
CA PHE A 177 -0.98 3.61 7.38
C PHE A 177 -0.91 2.09 7.21
N TYR A 178 -1.51 1.34 8.14
CA TYR A 178 -1.61 -0.10 8.07
C TYR A 178 -2.35 -0.54 6.80
N LYS A 179 -3.50 0.07 6.48
CA LYS A 179 -4.26 -0.26 5.27
C LYS A 179 -3.44 -0.05 3.99
N ILE A 180 -2.79 1.11 3.86
CA ILE A 180 -1.95 1.43 2.69
C ILE A 180 -0.79 0.43 2.57
N THR A 181 -0.06 0.23 3.66
CA THR A 181 1.11 -0.66 3.68
C THR A 181 0.72 -2.11 3.42
N TYR A 182 -0.43 -2.54 3.93
CA TYR A 182 -0.99 -3.87 3.72
C TYR A 182 -1.28 -4.14 2.24
N GLU A 183 -1.90 -3.20 1.53
CA GLU A 183 -2.18 -3.34 0.09
C GLU A 183 -0.89 -3.48 -0.73
N VAL A 184 0.10 -2.63 -0.46
CA VAL A 184 1.41 -2.69 -1.13
C VAL A 184 2.14 -4.00 -0.82
N PHE A 185 2.13 -4.41 0.44
CA PHE A 185 2.76 -5.66 0.88
C PHE A 185 2.09 -6.89 0.26
N ASN A 186 0.75 -6.93 0.22
CA ASN A 186 0.02 -8.06 -0.34
C ASN A 186 0.24 -8.17 -1.87
N LEU A 187 0.36 -7.03 -2.56
CA LEU A 187 0.74 -7.02 -3.98
C LEU A 187 2.16 -7.54 -4.18
N CYS A 188 3.11 -7.07 -3.37
CA CYS A 188 4.50 -7.55 -3.39
C CYS A 188 4.59 -9.07 -3.15
N LYS A 189 3.87 -9.58 -2.15
CA LYS A 189 3.80 -11.02 -1.84
C LYS A 189 3.19 -11.83 -2.99
N THR A 190 2.13 -11.31 -3.61
CA THR A 190 1.46 -11.99 -4.73
C THR A 190 2.34 -12.01 -5.99
N LEU A 191 2.99 -10.90 -6.32
CA LEU A 191 3.97 -10.86 -7.42
C LEU A 191 5.15 -11.81 -7.20
N ARG A 192 5.66 -11.90 -5.96
CA ARG A 192 6.73 -12.84 -5.62
C ARG A 192 6.30 -14.28 -5.84
N ARG A 193 5.10 -14.64 -5.36
CA ARG A 193 4.51 -15.98 -5.52
C ARG A 193 4.31 -16.33 -7.00
N ASN A 194 3.71 -15.45 -7.77
CA ASN A 194 3.47 -15.68 -9.21
C ASN A 194 4.78 -15.89 -9.98
N ARG A 195 5.83 -15.14 -9.64
CA ARG A 195 7.16 -15.31 -10.26
C ARG A 195 7.76 -16.68 -9.96
N LEU A 196 7.67 -17.14 -8.71
CA LEU A 196 8.18 -18.47 -8.33
C LEU A 196 7.43 -19.59 -9.03
N THR A 197 6.09 -19.50 -9.11
CA THR A 197 5.27 -20.47 -9.86
C THR A 197 5.64 -20.50 -11.34
N ASN A 198 5.84 -19.34 -11.97
CA ASN A 198 6.23 -19.25 -13.37
C ASN A 198 7.63 -19.84 -13.63
N GLU A 199 8.61 -19.55 -12.76
CA GLU A 199 9.95 -20.13 -12.86
C GLU A 199 9.90 -21.66 -12.74
N GLN A 200 9.07 -22.20 -11.85
CA GLN A 200 8.92 -23.65 -11.67
C GLN A 200 8.20 -24.33 -12.84
N ASN A 201 7.20 -23.67 -13.44
CA ASN A 201 6.52 -24.16 -14.63
C ASN A 201 7.47 -24.22 -15.85
N LEU A 202 8.33 -23.23 -16.02
CA LEU A 202 9.34 -23.22 -17.09
C LEU A 202 10.33 -24.38 -16.95
N ILE A 203 10.81 -24.66 -15.74
CA ILE A 203 11.70 -25.80 -15.47
C ILE A 203 11.00 -27.13 -15.78
N ASN A 204 9.73 -27.25 -15.39
CA ASN A 204 8.95 -28.46 -15.68
C ASN A 204 8.73 -28.65 -17.19
N GLU A 205 8.46 -27.59 -17.94
CA GLU A 205 8.34 -27.66 -19.41
C GLU A 205 9.66 -28.05 -20.08
N GLU A 206 10.78 -27.52 -19.61
CA GLU A 206 12.11 -27.84 -20.14
C GLU A 206 12.46 -29.32 -19.89
N ASN A 207 12.23 -29.80 -18.66
CA ASN A 207 12.40 -31.22 -18.31
C ASN A 207 11.51 -32.14 -19.14
N ASN A 208 10.27 -31.73 -19.40
CA ASN A 208 9.34 -32.51 -20.20
C ASN A 208 9.81 -32.60 -21.66
N LYS A 209 10.21 -31.47 -22.26
CA LYS A 209 10.81 -31.43 -23.61
C LYS A 209 12.05 -32.30 -23.72
N GLN A 210 12.94 -32.25 -22.73
CA GLN A 210 14.16 -33.06 -22.72
C GLN A 210 13.86 -34.55 -22.59
N SER A 211 12.85 -34.92 -21.79
CA SER A 211 12.38 -36.31 -21.68
C SER A 211 11.81 -36.84 -22.99
N TYR A 212 11.04 -36.02 -23.73
CA TYR A 212 10.54 -36.39 -25.07
C TYR A 212 11.67 -36.58 -26.09
N LEU A 213 12.73 -35.75 -26.03
CA LEU A 213 13.88 -35.87 -26.93
C LEU A 213 14.70 -37.14 -26.66
N ILE A 214 14.88 -37.53 -25.39
CA ILE A 214 15.58 -38.77 -25.02
C ILE A 214 14.81 -39.99 -25.55
N LEU A 215 13.48 -40.03 -25.34
CA LEU A 215 12.64 -41.12 -25.82
C LEU A 215 12.61 -41.25 -27.36
N GLN A 216 12.78 -40.15 -28.09
CA GLN A 216 12.91 -40.18 -29.56
C GLN A 216 14.29 -40.65 -30.04
N SER A 217 15.33 -40.51 -29.23
CA SER A 217 16.69 -40.95 -29.60
C SER A 217 16.95 -42.43 -29.35
N GLU A 218 16.11 -43.09 -28.54
CA GLU A 218 16.19 -44.52 -28.23
C GLU A 218 15.31 -45.41 -29.13
N ALA A 219 14.52 -44.80 -30.03
CA ALA A 219 13.64 -45.48 -31.00
C ALA A 219 14.26 -45.50 -32.41
#